data_AF-A0A7S0ACN3-F1
#
_entry.id   AF-A0A7S0ACN3-F1
#
_cell.length_a   1.000
_cell.length_b   1.000
_cell.length_c   1.000
_cell.angle_alpha   90.00
_cell.angle_beta   90.00
_cell.angle_gamma   90.00
#
_symmetry.space_group_name_H-M   'P 1'
#
loop_
_entity.id
_entity.type
_entity.pdbx_description
1 polymer ?
#
loop_
_entity_poly.entity_id
_entity_poly.type
_entity_poly.pdbx_seq_one_letter_code
_entity_poly.pdbx_strand_id
1 'polypeptide(L)'
;KNLKNSLRKVYCNRMWLAYLYRRYDLAAEFATKNQKFAAGNPIYAPIETIMETLYLGLVAFAVLRERIRLGDSSFDGGEKWTKISTDVINKISRWNEEDSSWNFQNKIDLLNAEQAFTDGDYPRALEKYESSIGNAGKHGFINELALACERLGLFHQSIGNTIEAQMHLMLSKQHYRTWGATRKADDVHHLIQSM
;
A
#
# COMPACT_ATOMS: atom_id res chain seq x y z
N LYS A 1 1.93 -10.96 27.79
CA LYS A 1 1.96 -9.63 27.12
C LYS A 1 3.02 -9.56 26.01
N ASN A 2 4.23 -10.08 26.22
CA ASN A 2 5.33 -10.02 25.23
C ASN A 2 5.07 -10.84 23.94
N LEU A 3 4.62 -12.11 24.05
CA LEU A 3 4.41 -12.99 22.89
C LEU A 3 3.39 -12.46 21.85
N LYS A 4 2.25 -11.91 22.31
CA LYS A 4 1.23 -11.34 21.41
C LYS A 4 1.78 -10.18 20.58
N ASN A 5 2.65 -9.35 21.17
CA ASN A 5 3.30 -8.24 20.47
C ASN A 5 4.34 -8.74 19.47
N SER A 6 5.15 -9.73 19.86
CA SER A 6 6.09 -10.38 18.94
C SER A 6 5.38 -10.99 17.73
N LEU A 7 4.26 -11.68 17.95
CA LEU A 7 3.45 -12.24 16.87
C LEU A 7 2.84 -11.17 15.97
N ARG A 8 2.29 -10.09 16.53
CA ARG A 8 1.78 -8.95 15.76
C ARG A 8 2.87 -8.35 14.86
N LYS A 9 4.07 -8.13 15.39
CA LYS A 9 5.24 -7.65 14.62
C LYS A 9 5.60 -8.60 13.48
N VAL A 10 5.68 -9.90 13.75
CA VAL A 10 5.97 -10.90 12.71
C VAL A 10 4.93 -10.87 11.60
N TYR A 11 3.64 -10.83 11.94
CA TYR A 11 2.58 -10.76 10.93
C TYR A 11 2.54 -9.42 10.19
N CYS A 12 2.83 -8.31 10.86
CA CYS A 12 2.96 -7.00 10.23
C CYS A 12 4.08 -7.01 9.17
N ASN A 13 5.28 -7.50 9.54
CA ASN A 13 6.41 -7.58 8.62
C ASN A 13 6.14 -8.55 7.45
N ARG A 14 5.47 -9.68 7.71
CA ARG A 14 5.08 -10.63 6.67
C ARG A 14 4.02 -10.07 5.73
N MET A 15 3.03 -9.34 6.24
CA MET A 15 2.04 -8.62 5.45
C MET A 15 2.74 -7.59 4.54
N TRP A 16 3.64 -6.79 5.11
CA TRP A 16 4.40 -5.79 4.37
C TRP A 16 5.22 -6.43 3.24
N LEU A 17 6.03 -7.44 3.55
CA LEU A 17 6.82 -8.14 2.54
C LEU A 17 5.95 -8.79 1.47
N ALA A 18 4.89 -9.50 1.85
CA ALA A 18 3.98 -10.11 0.89
C ALA A 18 3.37 -9.07 -0.06
N TYR A 19 2.96 -7.91 0.47
CA TYR A 19 2.43 -6.82 -0.33
C TYR A 19 3.47 -6.25 -1.30
N LEU A 20 4.69 -5.98 -0.83
CA LEU A 20 5.77 -5.44 -1.68
C LEU A 20 6.10 -6.37 -2.85
N TYR A 21 6.05 -7.69 -2.65
CA TYR A 21 6.27 -8.66 -3.73
C TYR A 21 4.97 -9.06 -4.45
N ARG A 22 3.91 -8.23 -4.33
CA ARG A 22 2.62 -8.37 -5.02
C ARG A 22 1.93 -9.72 -4.78
N ARG A 23 2.21 -10.35 -3.65
CA ARG A 23 1.54 -11.56 -3.14
C ARG A 23 0.35 -11.13 -2.27
N TYR A 24 -0.65 -10.52 -2.89
CA TYR A 24 -1.77 -9.91 -2.18
C TYR A 24 -2.65 -10.92 -1.42
N ASP A 25 -2.71 -12.17 -1.92
CA ASP A 25 -3.31 -13.32 -1.25
C ASP A 25 -2.69 -13.57 0.13
N LEU A 26 -1.36 -13.69 0.17
CA LEU A 26 -0.60 -13.89 1.41
C LEU A 26 -0.65 -12.63 2.29
N ALA A 27 -0.61 -11.45 1.69
CA ALA A 27 -0.70 -10.19 2.42
C ALA A 27 -2.04 -10.08 3.16
N ALA A 28 -3.15 -10.47 2.52
CA ALA A 28 -4.49 -10.51 3.13
C ALA A 28 -4.61 -11.54 4.26
N GLU A 29 -3.97 -12.71 4.11
CA GLU A 29 -3.88 -13.70 5.17
C GLU A 29 -3.15 -13.16 6.40
N PHE A 30 -1.97 -12.56 6.19
CA PHE A 30 -1.17 -11.99 7.28
C PHE A 30 -1.82 -10.76 7.91
N ALA A 31 -2.49 -9.91 7.14
CA ALA A 31 -3.30 -8.80 7.64
C ALA A 31 -4.41 -9.30 8.59
N THR A 32 -5.13 -10.35 8.20
CA THR A 32 -6.18 -10.95 9.04
C THR A 32 -5.60 -11.52 10.33
N LYS A 33 -4.43 -12.18 10.27
CA LYS A 33 -3.73 -12.67 11.46
C LYS A 33 -3.25 -11.52 12.36
N ASN A 34 -2.67 -10.46 11.78
CA ASN A 34 -2.22 -9.28 12.49
C ASN A 34 -3.37 -8.59 13.25
N GLN A 35 -4.53 -8.36 12.61
CA GLN A 35 -5.70 -7.72 13.22
C GLN A 35 -6.23 -8.46 14.46
N LYS A 36 -6.21 -9.80 14.45
CA LYS A 36 -6.61 -10.61 15.63
C LYS A 36 -5.76 -10.31 16.86
N PHE A 37 -4.48 -9.99 16.69
CA PHE A 37 -3.58 -9.63 17.79
C PHE A 37 -3.63 -8.14 18.13
N ALA A 38 -3.97 -7.27 17.17
CA ALA A 38 -4.13 -5.84 17.39
C ALA A 38 -5.31 -5.50 18.32
N ALA A 39 -6.46 -6.18 18.15
CA ALA A 39 -7.67 -5.96 18.96
C ALA A 39 -7.46 -6.17 20.47
N GLY A 40 -6.44 -6.96 20.86
CA GLY A 40 -6.13 -7.26 22.26
C GLY A 40 -4.98 -6.46 22.87
N ASN A 41 -4.35 -5.54 22.12
CA ASN A 41 -3.30 -4.69 22.68
C ASN A 41 -3.14 -3.36 21.91
N PRO A 42 -3.77 -2.27 22.40
CA PRO A 42 -3.74 -0.96 21.73
C PRO A 42 -2.39 -0.23 21.87
N ILE A 43 -1.50 -0.64 22.78
CA ILE A 43 -0.20 -0.01 22.98
C ILE A 43 0.83 -0.70 22.08
N TYR A 44 0.95 -0.19 20.85
CA TYR A 44 1.94 -0.57 19.84
C TYR A 44 2.79 0.65 19.49
N ALA A 45 4.05 0.47 19.08
CA ALA A 45 4.93 1.63 18.87
C ALA A 45 4.38 2.55 17.77
N PRO A 46 4.51 3.89 17.89
CA PRO A 46 3.92 4.83 16.94
C PRO A 46 4.31 4.53 15.48
N ILE A 47 5.61 4.33 15.18
CA ILE A 47 6.10 4.06 13.82
C ILE A 47 5.55 2.74 13.26
N GLU A 48 5.56 1.68 14.07
CA GLU A 48 5.07 0.36 13.64
C GLU A 48 3.55 0.42 13.37
N THR A 49 2.82 1.26 14.11
CA THR A 49 1.38 1.49 13.93
C THR A 49 1.08 2.22 12.62
N ILE A 50 1.92 3.17 12.22
CA ILE A 50 1.77 3.91 10.95
C ILE A 50 1.91 2.96 9.77
N MET A 51 3.00 2.18 9.72
CA MET A 51 3.25 1.24 8.63
C MET A 51 2.20 0.12 8.60
N GLU A 52 1.83 -0.44 9.76
CA GLU A 52 0.75 -1.43 9.83
C GLU A 52 -0.56 -0.89 9.24
N THR A 53 -0.94 0.34 9.62
CA THR A 53 -2.18 0.98 9.15
C THR A 53 -2.14 1.24 7.64
N LEU A 54 -1.05 1.79 7.12
CA LEU A 54 -0.87 2.03 5.68
C LEU A 54 -0.99 0.73 4.87
N TYR A 55 -0.19 -0.28 5.21
CA TYR A 55 -0.17 -1.53 4.43
C TYR A 55 -1.47 -2.32 4.58
N LEU A 56 -2.17 -2.20 5.70
CA LEU A 56 -3.51 -2.78 5.84
C LEU A 56 -4.51 -2.17 4.83
N GLY A 57 -4.48 -0.85 4.64
CA GLY A 57 -5.32 -0.18 3.63
C GLY A 57 -4.93 -0.55 2.20
N LEU A 58 -3.63 -0.58 1.91
CA LEU A 58 -3.12 -1.00 0.60
C LEU A 58 -3.53 -2.45 0.25
N VAL A 59 -3.46 -3.37 1.23
CA VAL A 59 -3.94 -4.75 1.09
C VAL A 59 -5.46 -4.78 0.86
N ALA A 60 -6.23 -3.98 1.61
CA ALA A 60 -7.68 -3.92 1.44
C ALA A 60 -8.06 -3.53 0.01
N PHE A 61 -7.47 -2.48 -0.55
CA PHE A 61 -7.74 -2.07 -1.93
C PHE A 61 -7.27 -3.11 -2.96
N ALA A 62 -6.13 -3.76 -2.75
CA ALA A 62 -5.69 -4.84 -3.63
C ALA A 62 -6.67 -6.02 -3.65
N VAL A 63 -7.21 -6.41 -2.48
CA VAL A 63 -8.22 -7.48 -2.38
C VAL A 63 -9.55 -7.07 -3.00
N LEU A 64 -10.00 -5.83 -2.77
CA LEU A 64 -11.25 -5.32 -3.36
C LEU A 64 -11.17 -5.30 -4.88
N ARG A 65 -10.06 -4.82 -5.47
CA ARG A 65 -9.88 -4.85 -6.93
C ARG A 65 -9.85 -6.25 -7.51
N GLU A 66 -9.18 -7.19 -6.84
CA GLU A 66 -9.14 -8.57 -7.32
C GLU A 66 -10.54 -9.20 -7.32
N ARG A 67 -11.38 -8.87 -6.35
CA ARG A 67 -12.79 -9.31 -6.33
C ARG A 67 -13.60 -8.71 -7.46
N ILE A 68 -13.47 -7.39 -7.69
CA ILE A 68 -14.14 -6.71 -8.80
C ILE A 68 -13.74 -7.37 -10.13
N ARG A 69 -12.45 -7.68 -10.30
CA ARG A 69 -11.92 -8.38 -11.49
C ARG A 69 -12.53 -9.77 -11.68
N LEU A 70 -12.71 -10.54 -10.61
CA LEU A 70 -13.26 -11.90 -10.66
C LEU A 70 -14.80 -11.95 -10.75
N GLY A 71 -15.49 -10.82 -10.55
CA GLY A 71 -16.95 -10.76 -10.59
C GLY A 71 -17.64 -11.54 -9.46
N ASP A 72 -16.93 -11.84 -8.38
CA ASP A 72 -17.44 -12.67 -7.28
C ASP A 72 -18.30 -11.85 -6.31
N SER A 73 -19.62 -11.97 -6.46
CA SER A 73 -20.64 -11.36 -5.59
C SER A 73 -21.01 -12.21 -4.37
N SER A 74 -20.42 -13.40 -4.21
CA SER A 74 -20.88 -14.42 -3.26
C SER A 74 -20.09 -14.46 -1.92
N PHE A 75 -19.09 -13.59 -1.75
CA PHE A 75 -18.15 -13.68 -0.64
C PHE A 75 -18.34 -12.60 0.44
N ASP A 76 -18.86 -13.00 1.60
CA ASP A 76 -19.03 -12.27 2.89
C ASP A 76 -17.82 -11.38 3.30
N GLY A 77 -16.61 -11.70 2.82
CA GLY A 77 -15.42 -10.88 3.09
C GLY A 77 -15.35 -9.51 2.40
N GLY A 78 -16.29 -9.12 1.53
CA GLY A 78 -16.24 -7.86 0.79
C GLY A 78 -16.47 -6.66 1.70
N GLU A 79 -17.54 -6.74 2.49
CA GLU A 79 -17.88 -5.76 3.52
C GLU A 79 -16.74 -5.56 4.52
N LYS A 80 -16.07 -6.66 4.93
CA LYS A 80 -14.90 -6.60 5.79
C LYS A 80 -13.80 -5.70 5.21
N TRP A 81 -13.40 -5.92 3.96
CA TRP A 81 -12.29 -5.16 3.37
C TRP A 81 -12.69 -3.73 3.04
N THR A 82 -13.95 -3.48 2.65
CA THR A 82 -14.50 -2.13 2.50
C THR A 82 -14.47 -1.36 3.81
N LYS A 83 -14.89 -2.00 4.92
CA LYS A 83 -14.81 -1.38 6.24
C LYS A 83 -13.37 -1.07 6.63
N ILE A 84 -12.46 -2.03 6.43
CA ILE A 84 -11.03 -1.85 6.72
C ILE A 84 -10.44 -0.67 5.93
N SER A 85 -10.72 -0.56 4.62
CA SER A 85 -10.19 0.54 3.81
C SER A 85 -10.70 1.90 4.28
N THR A 86 -11.99 2.00 4.63
CA THR A 86 -12.59 3.22 5.16
C THR A 86 -12.00 3.61 6.51
N ASP A 87 -11.88 2.66 7.43
CA ASP A 87 -11.31 2.90 8.76
C ASP A 87 -9.84 3.35 8.68
N VAL A 88 -9.07 2.77 7.76
CA VAL A 88 -7.67 3.14 7.53
C VAL A 88 -7.55 4.56 6.96
N ILE A 89 -8.35 4.92 5.95
CA ILE A 89 -8.37 6.28 5.40
C ILE A 89 -8.71 7.29 6.49
N ASN A 90 -9.79 7.09 7.23
CA ASN A 90 -10.20 7.99 8.31
C ASN A 90 -9.09 8.18 9.36
N LYS A 91 -8.41 7.09 9.71
CA LYS A 91 -7.34 7.11 10.70
C LYS A 91 -6.10 7.86 10.22
N ILE A 92 -5.65 7.64 8.98
CA ILE A 92 -4.49 8.37 8.44
C ILE A 92 -4.85 9.82 8.14
N SER A 93 -6.06 10.13 7.67
CA SER A 93 -6.55 11.51 7.52
C SER A 93 -6.51 12.26 8.84
N ARG A 94 -6.97 11.63 9.93
CA ARG A 94 -6.88 12.21 11.27
C ARG A 94 -5.44 12.53 11.67
N TRP A 95 -4.50 11.60 11.47
CA TRP A 95 -3.08 11.87 11.73
C TRP A 95 -2.50 12.97 10.84
N ASN A 96 -2.97 13.08 9.60
CA ASN A 96 -2.56 14.14 8.68
C ASN A 96 -3.03 15.52 9.14
N GLU A 97 -4.26 15.62 9.63
CA GLU A 97 -4.89 16.86 10.07
C GLU A 97 -4.48 17.29 11.48
N GLU A 98 -4.48 16.34 12.42
CA GLU A 98 -4.28 16.62 13.84
C GLU A 98 -2.81 16.54 14.28
N ASP A 99 -1.99 15.70 13.64
CA ASP A 99 -0.59 15.47 14.06
C ASP A 99 0.44 16.12 13.12
N SER A 100 0.52 15.68 11.86
CA SER A 100 1.56 16.20 10.95
C SER A 100 1.30 15.88 9.47
N SER A 101 0.80 16.87 8.72
CA SER A 101 0.65 16.74 7.27
C SER A 101 1.95 16.34 6.57
N TRP A 102 3.09 16.87 7.02
CA TRP A 102 4.41 16.54 6.47
C TRP A 102 4.71 15.02 6.49
N ASN A 103 4.31 14.31 7.55
CA ASN A 103 4.56 12.87 7.71
C ASN A 103 3.52 11.96 7.04
N PHE A 104 2.29 12.45 6.86
CA PHE A 104 1.14 11.62 6.49
C PHE A 104 0.54 11.93 5.12
N GLN A 105 0.81 13.11 4.54
CA GLN A 105 0.16 13.55 3.30
C GLN A 105 0.41 12.58 2.15
N ASN A 106 1.65 12.13 1.97
CA ASN A 106 1.97 11.21 0.89
C ASN A 106 1.29 9.83 1.07
N LYS A 107 1.06 9.39 2.32
CA LYS A 107 0.40 8.11 2.65
C LYS A 107 -1.10 8.18 2.38
N ILE A 108 -1.74 9.28 2.79
CA ILE A 108 -3.17 9.47 2.51
C ILE A 108 -3.43 9.67 1.02
N ASP A 109 -2.54 10.38 0.32
CA ASP A 109 -2.59 10.51 -1.14
C ASP A 109 -2.48 9.14 -1.81
N LEU A 110 -1.55 8.28 -1.37
CA LEU A 110 -1.42 6.92 -1.92
C LEU A 110 -2.67 6.08 -1.69
N LEU A 111 -3.26 6.13 -0.49
CA LEU A 111 -4.50 5.40 -0.19
C LEU A 111 -5.68 5.92 -1.01
N ASN A 112 -5.80 7.23 -1.17
CA ASN A 112 -6.84 7.83 -2.00
C ASN A 112 -6.66 7.49 -3.49
N ALA A 113 -5.42 7.34 -3.96
CA ALA A 113 -5.12 6.87 -5.32
C ALA A 113 -5.60 5.42 -5.52
N GLU A 114 -5.28 4.55 -4.56
CA GLU A 114 -5.70 3.15 -4.57
C GLU A 114 -7.22 3.00 -4.46
N GLN A 115 -7.88 3.86 -3.69
CA GLN A 115 -9.34 3.95 -3.61
C GLN A 115 -9.93 4.35 -4.95
N ALA A 116 -9.53 5.50 -5.51
CA ALA A 116 -10.04 5.98 -6.79
C ALA A 116 -9.80 4.96 -7.92
N PHE A 117 -8.66 4.27 -7.91
CA PHE A 117 -8.40 3.17 -8.83
C PHE A 117 -9.37 2.00 -8.63
N THR A 118 -9.66 1.64 -7.39
CA THR A 118 -10.64 0.59 -7.06
C THR A 118 -12.05 0.96 -7.52
N ASP A 119 -12.40 2.24 -7.42
CA ASP A 119 -13.72 2.78 -7.77
C ASP A 119 -13.86 3.04 -9.29
N GLY A 120 -12.79 2.90 -10.08
CA GLY A 120 -12.78 3.15 -11.52
C GLY A 120 -12.60 4.62 -11.92
N ASP A 121 -12.34 5.51 -10.96
CA ASP A 121 -12.05 6.94 -11.20
C ASP A 121 -10.56 7.13 -11.53
N TYR A 122 -10.18 6.75 -12.75
CA TYR A 122 -8.79 6.79 -13.22
C TYR A 122 -8.16 8.19 -13.23
N PRO A 123 -8.85 9.27 -13.63
CA PRO A 123 -8.29 10.62 -13.55
C PRO A 123 -7.90 11.00 -12.13
N ARG A 124 -8.77 10.74 -11.15
CA ARG A 124 -8.49 11.02 -9.74
C ARG A 124 -7.39 10.10 -9.20
N ALA A 125 -7.37 8.84 -9.59
CA ALA A 125 -6.30 7.91 -9.19
C ALA A 125 -4.93 8.43 -9.60
N LEU A 126 -4.77 8.87 -10.86
CA LEU A 126 -3.54 9.45 -11.38
C LEU A 126 -3.10 10.67 -10.58
N GLU A 127 -4.00 11.65 -10.40
CA GLU A 127 -3.74 12.86 -9.62
C GLU A 127 -3.20 12.54 -8.21
N LYS A 128 -3.80 11.56 -7.54
CA LYS A 128 -3.42 11.18 -6.18
C LYS A 128 -2.11 10.38 -6.12
N TYR A 129 -1.82 9.55 -7.13
CA TYR A 129 -0.49 8.92 -7.22
C TYR A 129 0.61 9.97 -7.43
N GLU A 130 0.41 10.92 -8.33
CA GLU A 130 1.36 12.01 -8.58
C GLU A 130 1.57 12.88 -7.33
N SER A 131 0.49 13.21 -6.62
CA SER A 131 0.56 13.91 -5.32
C SER A 131 1.37 13.13 -4.28
N SER A 132 1.13 11.81 -4.17
CA SER A 132 1.90 10.94 -3.26
C SER A 132 3.39 10.94 -3.59
N ILE A 133 3.74 10.79 -4.88
CA ILE A 133 5.13 10.82 -5.37
C ILE A 133 5.77 12.18 -5.05
N GLY A 134 5.10 13.29 -5.38
CA GLY A 134 5.59 14.65 -5.13
C GLY A 134 5.86 14.90 -3.65
N ASN A 135 4.90 14.55 -2.77
CA ASN A 135 5.04 14.73 -1.33
C ASN A 135 6.12 13.82 -0.73
N ALA A 136 6.18 12.55 -1.13
CA ALA A 136 7.21 11.62 -0.66
C ALA A 136 8.62 12.08 -1.06
N GLY A 137 8.78 12.55 -2.31
CA GLY A 137 10.05 13.08 -2.81
C GLY A 137 10.47 14.37 -2.10
N LYS A 138 9.55 15.32 -1.93
CA LYS A 138 9.81 16.59 -1.23
C LYS A 138 10.29 16.38 0.20
N HIS A 139 9.76 15.37 0.90
CA HIS A 139 10.05 15.11 2.31
C HIS A 139 11.15 14.06 2.53
N GLY A 140 11.69 13.47 1.46
CA GLY A 140 12.80 12.52 1.54
C GLY A 140 12.40 11.11 2.00
N PHE A 141 11.12 10.73 1.89
CA PHE A 141 10.66 9.37 2.17
C PHE A 141 10.95 8.43 0.99
N ILE A 142 12.24 8.14 0.75
CA ILE A 142 12.71 7.45 -0.46
C ILE A 142 12.03 6.08 -0.66
N ASN A 143 11.80 5.33 0.43
CA ASN A 143 11.13 4.04 0.38
C ASN A 143 9.65 4.16 0.00
N GLU A 144 8.97 5.21 0.45
CA GLU A 144 7.56 5.45 0.13
C GLU A 144 7.41 6.05 -1.27
N LEU A 145 8.38 6.87 -1.70
CA LEU A 145 8.50 7.34 -3.08
C LEU A 145 8.68 6.15 -4.04
N ALA A 146 9.56 5.21 -3.71
CA ALA A 146 9.76 3.99 -4.50
C ALA A 146 8.47 3.17 -4.64
N LEU A 147 7.74 3.01 -3.53
CA LEU A 147 6.45 2.33 -3.51
C LEU A 147 5.43 3.07 -4.37
N ALA A 148 5.24 4.39 -4.17
CA ALA A 148 4.26 5.17 -4.92
C ALA A 148 4.52 5.14 -6.43
N CYS A 149 5.79 5.25 -6.86
CA CYS A 149 6.18 5.04 -8.26
C CYS A 149 5.85 3.61 -8.75
N GLU A 150 6.07 2.57 -7.93
CA GLU A 150 5.69 1.21 -8.30
C GLU A 150 4.18 1.08 -8.51
N ARG A 151 3.39 1.64 -7.59
CA ARG A 151 1.94 1.61 -7.63
C ARG A 151 1.38 2.33 -8.87
N LEU A 152 1.90 3.52 -9.18
CA LEU A 152 1.54 4.26 -10.38
C LEU A 152 1.91 3.50 -11.66
N GLY A 153 3.10 2.88 -11.69
CA GLY A 153 3.52 2.05 -12.82
C GLY A 153 2.58 0.86 -13.06
N LEU A 154 2.20 0.15 -12.00
CA LEU A 154 1.23 -0.96 -12.07
C LEU A 154 -0.18 -0.48 -12.45
N PHE A 155 -0.58 0.71 -12.00
CA PHE A 155 -1.84 1.34 -12.44
C PHE A 155 -1.83 1.60 -13.94
N HIS A 156 -0.80 2.26 -14.48
CA HIS A 156 -0.67 2.49 -15.91
C HIS A 156 -0.65 1.20 -16.72
N GLN A 157 0.04 0.17 -16.22
CA GLN A 157 0.03 -1.15 -16.84
C GLN A 157 -1.39 -1.72 -16.93
N SER A 158 -2.16 -1.62 -15.85
CA SER A 158 -3.52 -2.18 -15.79
C SER A 158 -4.50 -1.52 -16.75
N ILE A 159 -4.27 -0.24 -17.10
CA ILE A 159 -5.09 0.51 -18.07
C ILE A 159 -4.48 0.50 -19.48
N GLY A 160 -3.44 -0.30 -19.72
CA GLY A 160 -2.82 -0.48 -21.04
C GLY A 160 -1.84 0.62 -21.47
N ASN A 161 -1.45 1.53 -20.57
CA ASN A 161 -0.46 2.57 -20.85
C ASN A 161 0.97 2.10 -20.55
N THR A 162 1.53 1.26 -21.43
CA THR A 162 2.82 0.59 -21.22
C THR A 162 4.00 1.55 -21.10
N ILE A 163 3.99 2.69 -21.81
CA ILE A 163 5.09 3.66 -21.78
C ILE A 163 5.22 4.29 -20.39
N GLU A 164 4.11 4.83 -19.87
CA GLU A 164 4.08 5.42 -18.53
C GLU A 164 4.36 4.37 -17.45
N ALA A 165 3.84 3.15 -17.64
CA ALA A 165 4.10 2.05 -16.74
C ALA A 165 5.60 1.73 -16.63
N GLN A 166 6.30 1.56 -17.75
CA GLN A 166 7.74 1.31 -17.75
C GLN A 166 8.53 2.47 -17.14
N MET A 167 8.16 3.72 -17.47
CA MET A 167 8.81 4.91 -16.92
C MET A 167 8.75 4.93 -15.37
N HIS A 168 7.56 4.77 -14.80
CA HIS A 168 7.38 4.82 -13.35
C HIS A 168 7.99 3.60 -12.64
N LEU A 169 7.97 2.41 -13.24
CA LEU A 169 8.65 1.24 -12.69
C LEU A 169 10.18 1.39 -12.71
N MET A 170 10.77 2.05 -13.72
CA MET A 170 12.20 2.37 -13.72
C MET A 170 12.57 3.34 -12.59
N LEU A 171 11.77 4.38 -12.37
CA LEU A 171 11.94 5.30 -11.24
C LEU A 171 11.83 4.56 -9.90
N SER A 172 10.82 3.71 -9.75
CA SER A 172 10.65 2.87 -8.56
C SER A 172 11.89 2.01 -8.29
N LYS A 173 12.40 1.30 -9.30
CA LYS A 173 13.64 0.50 -9.22
C LYS A 173 14.82 1.35 -8.73
N GLN A 174 15.01 2.55 -9.29
CA GLN A 174 16.09 3.45 -8.89
C GLN A 174 15.95 3.86 -7.42
N HIS A 175 14.75 4.27 -6.98
CA HIS A 175 14.53 4.66 -5.58
C HIS A 175 14.70 3.51 -4.60
N TYR A 176 14.26 2.29 -4.94
CA TYR A 176 14.55 1.10 -4.12
C TYR A 176 16.04 0.81 -4.01
N ARG A 177 16.82 1.00 -5.09
CA ARG A 177 18.29 0.87 -5.03
C ARG A 177 18.91 1.94 -4.13
N THR A 178 18.49 3.20 -4.28
CA THR A 178 18.97 4.30 -3.43
C THR A 178 18.65 4.06 -1.96
N TRP A 179 17.48 3.50 -1.65
CA TRP A 179 17.12 3.13 -0.28
C TRP A 179 17.88 1.89 0.26
N GLY A 180 18.50 1.09 -0.61
CA GLY A 180 19.25 -0.11 -0.24
C GLY A 180 18.46 -1.43 -0.35
N ALA A 181 17.25 -1.40 -0.88
CA ALA A 181 16.40 -2.58 -1.07
C ALA A 181 16.72 -3.30 -2.40
N THR A 182 17.96 -3.76 -2.59
CA THR A 182 18.45 -4.33 -3.85
C THR A 182 17.58 -5.45 -4.40
N ARG A 183 17.18 -6.42 -3.56
CA ARG A 183 16.32 -7.53 -3.99
C ARG A 183 14.96 -7.04 -4.51
N LYS A 184 14.41 -5.99 -3.90
CA LYS A 184 13.14 -5.40 -4.32
C LYS A 184 13.30 -4.62 -5.63
N ALA A 185 14.43 -3.95 -5.84
CA ALA A 185 14.73 -3.31 -7.11
C ALA A 185 14.89 -4.32 -8.25
N ASP A 186 15.51 -5.48 -8.01
CA ASP A 186 15.64 -6.54 -9.01
C ASP A 186 14.28 -7.17 -9.35
N ASP A 187 13.41 -7.34 -8.35
CA ASP A 187 12.02 -7.76 -8.55
C ASP A 187 11.24 -6.80 -9.46
N VAL A 188 11.35 -5.49 -9.24
CA VAL A 188 10.75 -4.47 -10.13
C VAL A 188 11.41 -4.50 -11.51
N HIS A 189 12.72 -4.77 -11.60
CA HIS A 189 13.38 -4.90 -12.89
C HIS A 189 12.84 -6.07 -13.71
N HIS A 190 12.59 -7.21 -13.08
CA HIS A 190 11.98 -8.37 -13.74
C HIS A 190 10.55 -8.09 -14.21
N LEU A 191 9.77 -7.30 -13.46
CA LEU A 191 8.46 -6.83 -13.94
C LEU A 191 8.59 -6.10 -15.27
N ILE A 192 9.48 -5.11 -15.36
CA ILE A 192 9.71 -4.31 -16.57
C ILE A 192 10.07 -5.19 -17.77
N GLN A 193 10.88 -6.23 -17.56
CA GLN A 193 11.28 -7.18 -18.62
C GLN A 193 10.14 -8.08 -19.10
N SER A 194 9.10 -8.26 -18.27
CA SER A 194 7.95 -9.12 -18.55
C SER A 194 6.73 -8.41 -19.14
N MET A 195 6.81 -7.08 -19.31
CA MET A 195 5.77 -6.25 -19.91
C MET A 195 5.82 -6.29 -21.44
#